data_AF-A0A6M2DYN5-F1
#
_entry.id   AF-A0A6M2DYN5-F1
#
_cell.length_a   1.000
_cell.length_b   1.000
_cell.length_c   1.000
_cell.angle_alpha   90.00
_cell.angle_beta   90.00
_cell.angle_gamma   90.00
#
_symmetry.space_group_name_H-M   'P 1'
#
loop_
_entity.id
_entity.type
_entity.pdbx_description
1 polymer ?
#
loop_
_entity_poly.entity_id
_entity_poly.type
_entity_poly.pdbx_seq_one_letter_code
_entity_poly.pdbx_strand_id
1 'polypeptide(L)'
;MELMELWFLGMQTMSAVLALVPWISDFAVESGWAEGIVTTLKTVRYGSLPAEVKSAYEDFLCHLVDANKDVIEVLKKADALKVCRNHRLMELGKKLFGD
;
A
#
# COMPACT_ATOMS: atom_id res chain seq x y z
N MET A 1 -11.47 -18.92 -6.59
CA MET A 1 -10.21 -19.01 -7.34
C MET A 1 -10.13 -17.83 -8.31
N GLU A 2 -11.00 -17.77 -9.32
CA GLU A 2 -10.99 -16.68 -10.32
C GLU A 2 -11.11 -15.26 -9.73
N LEU A 3 -12.03 -14.99 -8.80
CA LEU A 3 -12.17 -13.64 -8.23
C LEU A 3 -10.94 -13.16 -7.46
N MET A 4 -10.23 -14.09 -6.82
CA MET A 4 -9.03 -13.76 -6.06
C MET A 4 -7.87 -13.48 -7.01
N GLU A 5 -7.72 -14.27 -8.06
CA GLU A 5 -6.74 -14.04 -9.14
C GLU A 5 -6.99 -12.71 -9.85
N LEU A 6 -8.26 -12.40 -10.15
CA LEU A 6 -8.66 -11.11 -10.74
C LEU A 6 -8.34 -9.94 -9.79
N TRP A 7 -8.56 -10.11 -8.49
CA TRP A 7 -8.17 -9.09 -7.51
C TRP A 7 -6.65 -8.87 -7.50
N PHE A 8 -5.85 -9.93 -7.49
CA PHE A 8 -4.38 -9.82 -7.56
C PHE A 8 -3.91 -9.17 -8.86
N LEU A 9 -4.47 -9.57 -10.01
CA LEU A 9 -4.18 -8.95 -11.30
C LEU A 9 -4.54 -7.46 -11.30
N GLY A 10 -5.69 -7.12 -10.71
CA GLY A 10 -6.11 -5.73 -10.51
C GLY A 10 -5.07 -4.94 -9.69
N MET A 11 -4.64 -5.47 -8.54
CA MET A 11 -3.63 -4.82 -7.70
C MET A 11 -2.28 -4.63 -8.41
N GLN A 12 -1.81 -5.65 -9.14
CA GLN A 12 -0.57 -5.56 -9.93
C GLN A 12 -0.70 -4.52 -11.04
N THR A 13 -1.82 -4.54 -11.77
CA THR A 13 -2.10 -3.58 -12.85
C THR A 13 -2.15 -2.16 -12.31
N MET A 14 -2.86 -1.93 -11.20
CA MET A 14 -2.94 -0.62 -10.57
C MET A 14 -1.56 -0.13 -10.10
N SER A 15 -0.75 -1.01 -9.49
CA SER A 15 0.61 -0.65 -9.05
C SER A 15 1.51 -0.24 -10.21
N ALA A 16 1.44 -0.95 -11.34
CA ALA A 16 2.20 -0.61 -12.55
C ALA A 16 1.74 0.71 -13.18
N VAL A 17 0.43 0.94 -13.21
CA VAL A 17 -0.17 2.13 -13.83
C VAL A 17 0.20 3.42 -13.10
N LEU A 18 0.44 3.38 -11.78
CA LEU A 18 0.88 4.55 -11.01
C LEU A 18 2.13 5.23 -11.60
N ALA A 19 3.06 4.45 -12.16
CA ALA A 19 4.27 4.98 -12.79
C ALA A 19 4.06 5.46 -14.24
N LEU A 20 2.99 4.99 -14.91
CA LEU A 20 2.73 5.25 -16.32
C LEU A 20 1.73 6.39 -16.54
N VAL A 21 0.84 6.64 -15.58
CA VAL A 21 -0.26 7.59 -15.69
C VAL A 21 -0.27 8.50 -14.46
N PRO A 22 0.43 9.65 -14.51
CA PRO A 22 0.72 10.46 -13.32
C PRO A 22 -0.50 10.89 -12.49
N TRP A 23 -1.62 11.24 -13.12
CA TRP A 23 -2.81 11.68 -12.38
C TRP A 23 -3.44 10.58 -11.51
N ILE A 24 -3.13 9.30 -11.78
CA ILE A 24 -3.69 8.19 -10.99
C ILE A 24 -3.08 8.13 -9.59
N SER A 25 -1.81 8.51 -9.42
CA SER A 25 -1.24 8.61 -8.07
C SER A 25 -1.91 9.71 -7.27
N ASP A 26 -2.19 10.86 -7.88
CA ASP A 26 -2.88 11.97 -7.24
C ASP A 26 -4.30 11.56 -6.85
N PHE A 27 -5.03 10.93 -7.79
CA PHE A 27 -6.35 10.37 -7.51
C PHE A 27 -6.33 9.38 -6.34
N ALA A 28 -5.36 8.45 -6.29
CA ALA A 28 -5.27 7.47 -5.21
C ALA A 28 -4.98 8.10 -3.84
N VAL A 29 -4.22 9.21 -3.82
CA VAL A 29 -3.96 9.98 -2.59
C VAL A 29 -5.21 10.75 -2.17
N GLU A 30 -5.79 11.55 -3.07
CA GLU A 30 -6.94 12.44 -2.79
C GLU A 30 -8.22 11.67 -2.44
N SER A 31 -8.42 10.50 -3.04
CA SER A 31 -9.56 9.62 -2.74
C SER A 31 -9.35 8.73 -1.51
N GLY A 32 -8.20 8.85 -0.84
CA GLY A 32 -7.95 8.20 0.45
C GLY A 32 -7.59 6.71 0.36
N TRP A 33 -7.14 6.19 -0.78
CA TRP A 33 -6.81 4.77 -0.92
C TRP A 33 -5.68 4.35 0.01
N ALA A 34 -4.60 5.16 0.06
CA ALA A 34 -3.44 4.90 0.89
C ALA A 34 -3.80 4.82 2.39
N GLU A 35 -4.55 5.81 2.89
CA GLU A 35 -5.04 5.85 4.26
C GLU A 35 -6.01 4.71 4.56
N GLY A 36 -6.92 4.42 3.62
CA GLY A 36 -7.90 3.34 3.75
C GLY A 36 -7.23 1.97 3.91
N ILE A 37 -6.20 1.68 3.11
CA ILE A 37 -5.42 0.45 3.20
C ILE A 37 -4.75 0.34 4.57
N VAL A 38 -4.01 1.38 5.00
CA VAL A 38 -3.31 1.37 6.29
C VAL A 38 -4.30 1.20 7.45
N THR A 39 -5.40 1.94 7.44
CA THR A 39 -6.44 1.86 8.46
C THR A 39 -7.08 0.48 8.51
N THR A 40 -7.32 -0.15 7.36
CA THR A 40 -7.84 -1.51 7.28
C THR A 40 -6.83 -2.50 7.88
N LEU A 41 -5.57 -2.46 7.44
CA LEU A 41 -4.52 -3.36 7.90
C LEU A 41 -4.22 -3.20 9.40
N LYS A 42 -4.45 -2.03 9.99
CA LYS A 42 -4.35 -1.82 11.46
C LYS A 42 -5.33 -2.69 12.25
N THR A 43 -6.49 -2.99 11.69
CA THR A 43 -7.52 -3.81 12.34
C THR A 43 -7.34 -5.31 12.11
N VAL A 44 -6.57 -5.70 11.08
CA VAL A 44 -6.25 -7.10 10.79
C VAL A 44 -5.34 -7.66 11.87
N ARG A 45 -5.70 -8.83 12.41
CA ARG A 45 -4.94 -9.52 13.45
C ARG A 45 -3.54 -9.88 12.96
N TYR A 46 -2.55 -9.77 13.84
CA TYR A 46 -1.18 -10.23 13.57
C TYR A 46 -1.17 -11.69 13.12
N GLY A 47 -0.49 -11.96 12.00
CA GLY A 47 -0.30 -13.30 11.45
C GLY A 47 -1.52 -13.88 10.72
N SER A 48 -2.64 -13.16 10.60
CA SER A 48 -3.82 -13.64 9.85
C SER A 48 -3.89 -13.16 8.40
N LEU A 49 -3.03 -12.21 8.01
CA LEU A 49 -2.99 -11.70 6.64
C LEU A 49 -2.23 -12.69 5.74
N PRO A 50 -2.83 -13.22 4.66
CA PRO A 50 -2.12 -14.08 3.72
C PRO A 50 -0.90 -13.38 3.11
N ALA A 51 0.15 -14.14 2.82
CA ALA A 51 1.44 -13.59 2.39
C ALA A 51 1.33 -12.83 1.06
N GLU A 52 0.56 -13.38 0.12
CA GLU A 52 0.29 -12.81 -1.19
C GLU A 52 -0.52 -11.50 -1.11
N VAL A 53 -1.50 -11.42 -0.20
CA VAL A 53 -2.31 -10.20 0.01
C VAL A 53 -1.45 -9.11 0.63
N LYS A 54 -0.61 -9.49 1.61
CA LYS A 54 0.37 -8.60 2.22
C LYS A 54 1.30 -8.02 1.15
N SER A 55 1.91 -8.86 0.32
CA SER A 55 2.80 -8.42 -0.76
C SER A 55 2.09 -7.49 -1.76
N ALA A 56 0.85 -7.81 -2.16
CA ALA A 56 0.10 -6.96 -3.08
C ALA A 56 -0.16 -5.55 -2.51
N TYR A 57 -0.51 -5.43 -1.23
CA TYR A 57 -0.67 -4.12 -0.58
C TYR A 57 0.67 -3.41 -0.38
N GLU A 58 1.73 -4.12 0.02
CA GLU A 58 3.05 -3.54 0.19
C GLU A 58 3.58 -2.97 -1.14
N ASP A 59 3.48 -3.75 -2.22
CA ASP A 59 3.92 -3.33 -3.54
C ASP A 59 3.14 -2.11 -4.01
N PHE A 60 1.81 -2.10 -3.89
CA PHE A 60 1.00 -0.94 -4.26
C PHE A 60 1.40 0.32 -3.50
N LEU A 61 1.54 0.24 -2.17
CA LEU A 61 1.92 1.37 -1.34
C LEU A 61 3.35 1.86 -1.64
N CYS A 62 4.28 0.95 -1.90
CA CYS A 62 5.64 1.29 -2.32
C CYS A 62 5.66 2.03 -3.66
N HIS A 63 4.92 1.54 -4.66
CA HIS A 63 4.82 2.20 -5.96
C HIS A 63 4.13 3.56 -5.85
N LEU A 64 3.14 3.69 -4.98
CA LEU A 64 2.48 4.96 -4.72
C LEU A 64 3.43 5.99 -4.09
N VAL A 65 4.26 5.57 -3.12
CA VAL A 65 5.31 6.42 -2.53
C VAL A 65 6.36 6.82 -3.55
N ASP A 66 6.66 5.96 -4.51
CA ASP A 66 7.61 6.27 -5.58
C ASP A 66 7.03 7.27 -6.59
N ALA A 67 5.75 7.13 -6.94
CA ALA A 67 5.05 7.98 -7.89
C ALA A 67 4.66 9.36 -7.31
N ASN A 68 4.25 9.42 -6.04
CA ASN A 68 3.79 10.65 -5.40
C ASN A 68 4.32 10.74 -3.96
N LYS A 69 5.14 11.77 -3.67
CA LYS A 69 5.78 11.95 -2.35
C LYS A 69 4.84 12.51 -1.28
N ASP A 70 3.73 13.12 -1.64
CA ASP A 70 2.74 13.65 -0.69
C ASP A 70 2.08 12.52 0.12
N VAL A 71 2.01 11.31 -0.45
CA VAL A 71 1.47 10.13 0.24
C VAL A 71 2.28 9.75 1.48
N ILE A 72 3.56 10.14 1.58
CA ILE A 72 4.42 9.80 2.72
C ILE A 72 3.80 10.36 4.01
N GLU A 73 3.39 11.62 3.99
CA GLU A 73 2.79 12.28 5.16
C GLU A 73 1.40 11.70 5.46
N VAL A 74 0.63 11.33 4.44
CA VAL A 74 -0.66 10.64 4.60
C VAL A 74 -0.48 9.30 5.32
N LEU A 75 0.48 8.48 4.87
CA LEU A 75 0.77 7.17 5.46
C LEU A 75 1.32 7.30 6.89
N LYS A 76 2.20 8.26 7.14
CA LYS A 76 2.71 8.54 8.49
C LYS A 76 1.59 8.95 9.45
N LYS A 77 0.71 9.85 9.04
CA LYS A 77 -0.47 10.28 9.83
C LYS A 77 -1.43 9.12 10.11
N ALA A 78 -1.56 8.18 9.17
CA ALA A 78 -2.38 6.98 9.33
C ALA A 78 -1.78 5.90 10.27
N ASP A 79 -0.61 6.14 10.87
CA ASP A 79 0.15 5.19 11.71
C ASP A 79 0.67 3.96 10.92
N ALA A 80 1.17 4.20 9.70
CA ALA A 80 1.76 3.16 8.86
C ALA A 80 2.94 2.43 9.51
N LEU A 81 3.66 3.06 10.45
CA LEU A 81 4.74 2.41 11.21
C LEU A 81 4.24 1.17 11.95
N LYS A 82 3.08 1.27 12.62
CA LYS A 82 2.47 0.14 13.32
C LYS A 82 2.10 -0.98 12.36
N VAL A 83 1.55 -0.64 11.18
CA VAL A 83 1.22 -1.63 10.14
C VAL A 83 2.47 -2.32 9.62
N CYS A 84 3.53 -1.56 9.30
CA CYS A 84 4.78 -2.12 8.80
C CYS A 84 5.39 -3.10 9.81
N ARG A 85 5.37 -2.78 11.11
CA ARG A 85 5.85 -3.67 12.17
C ARG A 85 4.99 -4.92 12.33
N ASN A 86 3.67 -4.75 12.38
CA ASN A 86 2.74 -5.85 12.62
C ASN A 86 2.70 -6.85 11.45
N HIS A 87 2.71 -6.35 10.21
CA HIS A 87 2.61 -7.22 9.03
C HIS A 87 3.96 -7.47 8.36
N ARG A 88 5.06 -6.94 8.93
CA ARG A 88 6.42 -7.02 8.37
C ARG A 88 6.48 -6.50 6.93
N LEU A 89 5.90 -5.31 6.70
CA LEU A 89 6.01 -4.58 5.44
C LEU A 89 7.37 -3.87 5.44
N MET A 90 8.44 -4.61 5.14
CA MET A 90 9.83 -4.17 5.31
C MET A 90 10.22 -3.10 4.29
N GLU A 91 9.83 -3.27 3.03
CA GLU A 91 10.19 -2.35 1.95
C GLU A 91 9.44 -1.02 2.11
N LEU A 92 8.15 -1.09 2.45
CA LEU A 92 7.37 0.10 2.76
C LEU A 92 7.93 0.81 4.00
N GLY A 93 8.25 0.06 5.05
CA GLY A 93 8.88 0.60 6.25
C GLY A 93 10.18 1.33 5.95
N LYS A 94 11.03 0.76 5.09
CA LYS A 94 12.27 1.40 4.65
C LYS A 94 12.01 2.67 3.84
N LYS A 95 11.05 2.68 2.91
CA LYS A 95 10.73 3.88 2.12
C LYS A 95 10.17 5.04 2.95
N LEU A 96 9.41 4.75 4.01
CA LEU A 96 8.77 5.77 4.83
C LEU A 96 9.64 6.28 5.98
N PHE A 97 10.52 5.42 6.52
CA PHE A 97 11.22 5.65 7.78
C PHE A 97 12.71 5.26 7.76
N GLY A 98 13.23 4.77 6.64
CA GLY A 98 14.67 4.58 6.47
C GLY A 98 15.33 5.94 6.20
N ASP A 99 16.41 6.22 6.93
CA ASP A 99 17.27 7.40 6.73
C ASP A 99 17.82 7.46 5.29
#